data_AF-A0A7C8BU91-F1
#
_entry.id   AF-A0A7C8BU91-F1
#
_cell.length_a   1.000
_cell.length_b   1.000
_cell.length_c   1.000
_cell.angle_alpha   90.00
_cell.angle_beta   90.00
_cell.angle_gamma   90.00
#
_symmetry.space_group_name_H-M   'P 1'
#
loop_
_entity.id
_entity.type
_entity.pdbx_description
1 polymer ?
#
loop_
_entity_poly.entity_id
_entity_poly.type
_entity_poly.pdbx_seq_one_letter_code
_entity_poly.pdbx_strand_id
1 'polypeptide(L)'
;MLFAIAALALIVGFGQQTIWRPPAEIVESVDTATQGTASAPVAVIDGSALAQHDGKATVVVTGPQRVFAAAGPSSDVDAWVADASVNRITAADRDLGVTTGGTEQTVPNPAGSDLWTTEQSADGQLRLEVDSVQTSSLLIASDGEHPAPTEISISWPNVNPTPWVRPLQIIGYVLLLGGFVLLLIDRIANRRGPRRRTHRGKRLASEDTKSLKSGVVPGDDYETEAGKAPVVPAKPSSDEPSATKPADGSRPDAEASKPGSASGAAKDATTKETDTAEKGANSRSSLGRSSLGKRPLRGLFVFGVAGVLALTGCTQPDQASPSSASSEAPADSDQSATPVLKAHFQTILDQVATTASQADAALDPNMLNGRFTGEALAARQGYYAIKSKFADEPAIDPIVSSPMNVFLPQSGKDFPRTVLVGVQDDQAEGQPKRLLLLQQETARDNYKLKTVINNPIPPIPDLPSELVGSQVIPNDSSDLAIAPGVVGEHYADLLANGDSSQFAAQFDIANDQYLQRRREKVTQQRENLGQDGQLNVTYPPGASAPVALTTADGDGLVFVSVNETWEVKPAKENGVIKDLTAADSAVIGSNETSKGLQRVYSTMLVFRVPKDATQKATLVGYTWQQESIKEL
;
A
#
# COMPACT_ATOMS: atom_id res chain seq x y z
N MET A 1 -23.39 57.26 -13.40
CA MET A 1 -23.98 56.11 -12.70
C MET A 1 -23.37 54.78 -13.14
N LEU A 2 -23.62 54.27 -14.35
CA LEU A 2 -23.11 52.96 -14.83
C LEU A 2 -21.61 52.71 -14.54
N PHE A 3 -20.72 53.63 -14.91
CA PHE A 3 -19.28 53.50 -14.62
C PHE A 3 -18.93 53.38 -13.13
N ALA A 4 -19.71 54.00 -12.22
CA ALA A 4 -19.47 53.90 -10.79
C ALA A 4 -19.92 52.54 -10.24
N ILE A 5 -21.03 51.99 -10.75
CA ILE A 5 -21.49 50.64 -10.40
C ILE A 5 -20.53 49.58 -10.98
N ALA A 6 -20.05 49.79 -12.21
CA ALA A 6 -19.04 48.95 -12.84
C ALA A 6 -17.71 48.94 -12.04
N ALA A 7 -17.23 50.12 -11.65
CA ALA A 7 -16.04 50.24 -10.80
C ALA A 7 -16.24 49.56 -9.44
N LEU A 8 -17.40 49.76 -8.78
CA LEU A 8 -17.72 49.10 -7.52
C LEU A 8 -17.73 47.56 -7.67
N ALA A 9 -18.39 47.03 -8.70
CA ALA A 9 -18.46 45.59 -8.94
C ALA A 9 -17.08 44.97 -9.22
N LEU A 10 -16.22 45.67 -9.98
CA LEU A 10 -14.84 45.25 -10.22
C LEU A 10 -13.98 45.36 -8.96
N ILE A 11 -14.10 46.43 -8.16
CA ILE A 11 -13.38 46.59 -6.89
C ILE A 11 -13.77 45.48 -5.89
N VAL A 12 -15.06 45.13 -5.79
CA VAL A 12 -15.51 44.01 -4.94
C VAL A 12 -15.01 42.67 -5.49
N GLY A 13 -15.16 42.43 -6.80
CA GLY A 13 -14.76 41.17 -7.43
C GLY A 13 -13.24 40.91 -7.41
N PHE A 14 -12.40 41.95 -7.54
CA PHE A 14 -10.95 41.83 -7.35
C PHE A 14 -10.54 41.82 -5.88
N GLY A 15 -11.23 42.60 -5.03
CA GLY A 15 -11.01 42.62 -3.58
C GLY A 15 -11.17 41.24 -2.96
N GLN A 16 -12.23 40.51 -3.32
CA GLN A 16 -12.48 39.12 -2.92
C GLN A 16 -11.39 38.11 -3.37
N GLN A 17 -10.54 38.47 -4.33
CA GLN A 17 -9.40 37.65 -4.76
C GLN A 17 -8.05 38.10 -4.17
N THR A 18 -7.98 39.26 -3.53
CA THR A 18 -6.72 39.92 -3.13
C THR A 18 -6.72 40.37 -1.67
N ILE A 19 -7.53 41.37 -1.32
CA ILE A 19 -7.57 42.00 0.01
C ILE A 19 -8.49 41.24 0.98
N TRP A 20 -9.53 40.59 0.46
CA TRP A 20 -10.51 39.80 1.22
C TRP A 20 -10.52 38.33 0.78
N ARG A 21 -9.39 37.83 0.25
CA ARG A 21 -9.21 36.39 0.05
C ARG A 21 -9.04 35.75 1.44
N PRO A 22 -9.83 34.73 1.82
CA PRO A 22 -9.59 34.00 3.06
C PRO A 22 -8.21 33.31 3.04
N PRO A 23 -7.62 32.99 4.20
CA PRO A 23 -6.36 32.23 4.29
C PRO A 23 -6.38 30.98 3.41
N ALA A 24 -5.26 30.66 2.75
CA ALA A 24 -5.17 29.51 1.85
C ALA A 24 -5.24 28.15 2.57
N GLU A 25 -4.95 28.16 3.88
CA GLU A 25 -5.04 27.03 4.79
C GLU A 25 -5.92 27.44 5.98
N ILE A 26 -6.72 26.51 6.50
CA ILE A 26 -7.29 26.61 7.85
C ILE A 26 -6.22 26.06 8.78
N VAL A 27 -5.88 26.78 9.85
CA VAL A 27 -4.79 26.41 10.77
C VAL A 27 -5.32 26.48 12.19
N GLU A 28 -5.23 25.36 12.90
CA GLU A 28 -5.53 25.25 14.32
C GLU A 28 -4.26 24.84 15.08
N SER A 29 -4.17 25.24 16.35
CA SER A 29 -2.96 25.09 17.17
C SER A 29 -3.34 24.79 18.61
N VAL A 30 -2.70 23.78 19.18
CA VAL A 30 -2.97 23.28 20.52
C VAL A 30 -1.66 23.07 21.27
N ASP A 31 -1.62 23.51 22.52
CA ASP A 31 -0.50 23.26 23.43
C ASP A 31 -0.94 22.28 24.52
N THR A 32 -0.46 21.05 24.41
CA THR A 32 -0.83 19.99 25.36
C THR A 32 -0.20 20.18 26.74
N ALA A 33 0.77 21.09 26.92
CA ALA A 33 1.30 21.45 28.23
C ALA A 33 0.31 22.30 29.06
N THR A 34 -0.58 23.05 28.40
CA THR A 34 -1.56 23.92 29.06
C THR A 34 -2.98 23.37 29.05
N GLN A 35 -3.34 22.54 28.06
CA GLN A 35 -4.67 21.90 27.96
C GLN A 35 -4.71 20.43 28.38
N GLY A 36 -3.56 19.77 28.50
CA GLY A 36 -3.43 18.36 28.87
C GLY A 36 -2.46 18.12 30.02
N THR A 37 -1.85 16.94 30.03
CA THR A 37 -0.86 16.53 31.03
C THR A 37 0.55 16.71 30.47
N ALA A 38 1.29 17.70 30.98
CA ALA A 38 2.66 18.02 30.56
C ALA A 38 3.72 16.94 30.89
N SER A 39 3.33 15.83 31.53
CA SER A 39 4.18 14.66 31.80
C SER A 39 3.80 13.41 31.00
N ALA A 40 2.80 13.47 30.11
CA ALA A 40 2.40 12.33 29.29
C ALA A 40 3.51 11.99 28.27
N PRO A 41 4.03 10.75 28.22
CA PRO A 41 5.06 10.35 27.24
C PRO A 41 4.57 10.32 25.79
N VAL A 42 3.24 10.31 25.57
CA VAL A 42 2.62 10.21 24.25
C VAL A 42 1.53 11.27 24.07
N ALA A 43 1.44 11.84 22.87
CA ALA A 43 0.26 12.54 22.38
C ALA A 43 -0.30 11.80 21.15
N VAL A 44 -1.61 11.85 20.94
CA VAL A 44 -2.27 11.26 19.77
C VAL A 44 -3.23 12.28 19.16
N ILE A 45 -3.12 12.52 17.86
CA ILE A 45 -4.14 13.23 17.11
C ILE A 45 -5.10 12.18 16.53
N ASP A 46 -6.33 12.17 17.01
CA ASP A 46 -7.34 11.21 16.56
C ASP A 46 -7.83 11.57 15.15
N GLY A 47 -8.26 10.56 14.38
CA GLY A 47 -8.74 10.73 13.00
C GLY A 47 -9.92 11.71 12.85
N SER A 48 -10.67 11.97 13.92
CA SER A 48 -11.72 12.99 13.96
C SER A 48 -11.17 14.42 13.86
N ALA A 49 -10.01 14.69 14.45
CA ALA A 49 -9.29 15.94 14.25
C ALA A 49 -8.65 15.99 12.85
N LEU A 50 -7.91 14.95 12.45
CA LEU A 50 -7.24 14.92 11.13
C LEU A 50 -8.21 15.11 9.96
N ALA A 51 -9.45 14.62 10.07
CA ALA A 51 -10.51 14.76 9.07
C ALA A 51 -11.55 15.87 9.36
N GLN A 52 -11.22 16.86 10.19
CA GLN A 52 -12.09 18.01 10.50
C GLN A 52 -12.41 18.88 9.26
N HIS A 53 -11.52 18.89 8.27
CA HIS A 53 -11.65 19.61 7.01
C HIS A 53 -11.21 18.78 5.80
N ASP A 54 -11.73 19.14 4.62
CA ASP A 54 -11.44 18.45 3.35
C ASP A 54 -9.97 18.57 2.93
N GLY A 55 -9.37 17.43 2.56
CA GLY A 55 -8.03 17.36 2.00
C GLY A 55 -6.94 17.10 3.05
N LYS A 56 -5.77 16.61 2.58
CA LYS A 56 -4.66 16.15 3.41
C LYS A 56 -4.29 17.19 4.49
N ALA A 57 -4.24 16.72 5.73
CA ALA A 57 -3.85 17.52 6.87
C ALA A 57 -2.31 17.59 6.93
N THR A 58 -1.74 18.79 7.03
CA THR A 58 -0.33 18.93 7.38
C THR A 58 -0.19 19.26 8.85
N VAL A 59 0.43 18.36 9.60
CA VAL A 59 0.73 18.51 11.03
C VAL A 59 2.14 19.06 11.19
N VAL A 60 2.31 20.07 12.04
CA VAL A 60 3.59 20.58 12.52
C VAL A 60 3.66 20.34 14.01
N VAL A 61 4.74 19.72 14.48
CA VAL A 61 4.97 19.40 15.89
C VAL A 61 6.32 19.99 16.30
N THR A 62 6.34 20.76 17.38
CA THR A 62 7.54 21.43 17.91
C THR A 62 7.81 20.98 19.35
N GLY A 63 9.07 20.76 19.70
CA GLY A 63 9.48 20.34 21.04
C GLY A 63 10.94 20.66 21.37
N PRO A 64 11.36 20.56 22.64
CA PRO A 64 12.72 20.88 23.08
C PRO A 64 13.75 19.77 22.80
N GLN A 65 13.31 18.61 22.30
CA GLN A 65 14.12 17.41 22.05
C GLN A 65 13.85 16.89 20.63
N ARG A 66 14.19 15.63 20.36
CA ARG A 66 13.74 14.92 19.16
C ARG A 66 12.22 14.76 19.17
N VAL A 67 11.61 14.97 18.01
CA VAL A 67 10.18 14.81 17.75
C VAL A 67 10.03 13.56 16.88
N PHE A 68 9.29 12.57 17.37
CA PHE A 68 8.82 11.42 16.60
C PHE A 68 7.34 11.59 16.29
N ALA A 69 6.92 11.24 15.06
CA ALA A 69 5.51 11.07 14.76
C ALA A 69 5.29 9.90 13.79
N ALA A 70 4.23 9.13 14.01
CA ALA A 70 3.85 8.01 13.17
C ALA A 70 2.33 7.91 12.96
N ALA A 71 1.93 7.66 11.73
CA ALA A 71 0.54 7.46 11.32
C ALA A 71 0.26 5.96 11.13
N GLY A 72 -0.86 5.50 11.66
CA GLY A 72 -1.35 4.13 11.50
C GLY A 72 -2.86 4.04 11.72
N PRO A 73 -3.47 2.86 11.55
CA PRO A 73 -4.88 2.66 11.84
C PRO A 73 -5.20 3.09 13.28
N SER A 74 -6.32 3.79 13.51
CA SER A 74 -6.66 4.29 14.85
C SER A 74 -6.75 3.17 15.89
N SER A 75 -7.28 2.00 15.51
CA SER A 75 -7.30 0.79 16.38
C SER A 75 -5.93 0.32 16.84
N ASP A 76 -4.90 0.59 16.04
CA ASP A 76 -3.55 0.05 16.20
C ASP A 76 -2.68 1.05 16.96
N VAL A 77 -2.88 2.35 16.72
CA VAL A 77 -2.42 3.43 17.61
C VAL A 77 -3.02 3.26 19.01
N ASP A 78 -4.33 3.00 19.11
CA ASP A 78 -5.02 2.78 20.39
C ASP A 78 -4.47 1.54 21.12
N ALA A 79 -4.27 0.42 20.42
CA ALA A 79 -3.72 -0.79 20.99
C ALA A 79 -2.24 -0.66 21.38
N TRP A 80 -1.44 0.13 20.66
CA TRP A 80 -0.05 0.42 21.00
C TRP A 80 0.05 1.30 22.25
N VAL A 81 -0.79 2.34 22.33
CA VAL A 81 -0.86 3.24 23.49
C VAL A 81 -1.34 2.47 24.73
N ALA A 82 -2.42 1.69 24.62
CA ALA A 82 -3.00 0.93 25.73
C ALA A 82 -3.22 1.80 26.98
N ASP A 83 -2.69 1.40 28.15
CA ASP A 83 -2.81 2.13 29.42
C ASP A 83 -1.80 3.30 29.58
N ALA A 84 -1.03 3.64 28.54
CA ALA A 84 -0.08 4.75 28.58
C ALA A 84 -0.76 6.11 28.80
N SER A 85 -0.12 6.94 29.62
CA SER A 85 -0.59 8.31 29.87
C SER A 85 -0.48 9.13 28.59
N VAL A 86 -1.62 9.61 28.10
CA VAL A 86 -1.75 10.14 26.73
C VAL A 86 -2.56 11.43 26.69
N ASN A 87 -2.05 12.40 25.93
CA ASN A 87 -2.79 13.60 25.52
C ASN A 87 -3.45 13.34 24.16
N ARG A 88 -4.78 13.14 24.11
CA ARG A 88 -5.54 12.97 22.86
C ARG A 88 -6.10 14.30 22.37
N ILE A 89 -5.79 14.64 21.12
CA ILE A 89 -6.29 15.81 20.40
C ILE A 89 -7.48 15.36 19.54
N THR A 90 -8.66 15.93 19.80
CA THR A 90 -9.92 15.60 19.13
C THR A 90 -10.62 16.84 18.59
N ALA A 91 -11.46 16.68 17.58
CA ALA A 91 -12.36 17.75 17.12
C ALA A 91 -13.59 17.87 18.04
N ALA A 92 -13.82 19.04 18.63
CA ALA A 92 -14.99 19.32 19.46
C ALA A 92 -15.63 20.66 19.06
N ASP A 93 -16.90 20.64 18.62
CA ASP A 93 -17.67 21.82 18.19
C ASP A 93 -17.01 22.74 17.14
N ARG A 94 -15.99 22.23 16.41
CA ARG A 94 -15.11 22.89 15.41
C ARG A 94 -13.89 23.65 15.96
N ASP A 95 -13.48 23.36 17.18
CA ASP A 95 -12.14 23.69 17.70
C ASP A 95 -11.42 22.37 18.10
N LEU A 96 -10.09 22.36 18.11
CA LEU A 96 -9.31 21.27 18.72
C LEU A 96 -9.44 21.29 20.25
N GLY A 97 -9.84 20.16 20.83
CA GLY A 97 -9.81 19.91 22.28
C GLY A 97 -8.76 18.88 22.67
N VAL A 98 -8.24 18.99 23.90
CA VAL A 98 -7.37 17.96 24.51
C VAL A 98 -8.12 17.18 25.57
N THR A 99 -7.97 15.87 25.56
CA THR A 99 -8.41 14.96 26.63
C THR A 99 -7.23 14.12 27.11
N THR A 100 -7.21 13.77 28.40
CA THR A 100 -6.09 13.07 29.04
C THR A 100 -6.54 11.71 29.58
N GLY A 101 -5.81 10.65 29.24
CA GLY A 101 -6.09 9.28 29.71
C GLY A 101 -4.84 8.54 30.18
N GLY A 102 -5.02 7.28 30.56
CA GLY A 102 -3.96 6.34 30.94
C GLY A 102 -3.35 6.55 32.33
N THR A 103 -2.43 5.64 32.70
CA THR A 103 -1.72 5.63 33.99
C THR A 103 -0.23 5.31 33.86
N GLU A 104 0.18 4.50 32.88
CA GLU A 104 1.60 4.17 32.64
C GLU A 104 2.36 5.43 32.17
N GLN A 105 3.41 5.82 32.90
CA GLN A 105 4.13 7.09 32.68
C GLN A 105 5.31 6.98 31.71
N THR A 106 5.63 5.78 31.23
CA THR A 106 6.77 5.49 30.34
C THR A 106 6.38 4.36 29.40
N VAL A 107 6.62 4.51 28.10
CA VAL A 107 6.35 3.49 27.08
C VAL A 107 7.65 3.07 26.37
N PRO A 108 7.70 1.88 25.75
CA PRO A 108 8.76 1.56 24.79
C PRO A 108 8.83 2.60 23.67
N ASN A 109 10.01 2.81 23.09
CA ASN A 109 10.18 3.71 21.95
C ASN A 109 9.28 3.27 20.77
N PRO A 110 8.39 4.13 20.24
CA PRO A 110 7.50 3.77 19.12
C PRO A 110 8.22 3.60 17.79
N ALA A 111 9.46 4.07 17.63
CA ALA A 111 10.15 4.05 16.33
C ALA A 111 10.44 2.63 15.82
N GLY A 112 10.17 2.40 14.54
CA GLY A 112 10.34 1.12 13.87
C GLY A 112 9.24 0.08 14.15
N SER A 113 8.06 0.50 14.61
CA SER A 113 6.92 -0.40 14.78
C SER A 113 6.26 -0.77 13.45
N ASP A 114 5.97 -2.06 13.26
CA ASP A 114 5.24 -2.58 12.10
C ASP A 114 3.80 -2.07 11.98
N LEU A 115 3.23 -1.48 13.03
CA LEU A 115 1.88 -0.87 12.98
C LEU A 115 1.84 0.46 12.20
N TRP A 116 2.99 1.10 11.97
CA TRP A 116 3.05 2.41 11.35
C TRP A 116 3.05 2.33 9.82
N THR A 117 2.03 2.92 9.20
CA THR A 117 1.96 3.08 7.74
C THR A 117 2.94 4.16 7.25
N THR A 118 3.29 5.11 8.11
CA THR A 118 4.33 6.13 7.86
C THR A 118 4.88 6.61 9.20
N GLU A 119 6.20 6.62 9.37
CA GLU A 119 6.88 7.22 10.51
C GLU A 119 7.93 8.24 10.06
N GLN A 120 8.15 9.27 10.89
CA GLN A 120 9.21 10.27 10.69
C GLN A 120 9.78 10.72 12.04
N SER A 121 10.99 11.29 11.99
CA SER A 121 11.58 11.98 13.14
C SER A 121 12.44 13.16 12.72
N ALA A 122 12.39 14.23 13.49
CA ALA A 122 13.24 15.41 13.32
C ALA A 122 13.62 15.99 14.68
N ASP A 123 14.69 16.78 14.74
CA ASP A 123 15.13 17.41 15.99
C ASP A 123 14.55 18.83 16.09
N GLY A 124 13.88 19.15 17.20
CA GLY A 124 13.24 20.44 17.45
C GLY A 124 11.86 20.63 16.78
N GLN A 125 11.74 20.39 15.48
CA GLN A 125 10.47 20.52 14.76
C GLN A 125 10.32 19.49 13.63
N LEU A 126 9.13 18.87 13.55
CA LEU A 126 8.72 17.94 12.50
C LEU A 126 7.51 18.50 11.74
N ARG A 127 7.45 18.29 10.42
CA ARG A 127 6.29 18.60 9.56
C ARG A 127 5.95 17.38 8.72
N LEU A 128 4.75 16.83 8.90
CA LEU A 128 4.26 15.63 8.24
C LEU A 128 2.92 15.90 7.55
N GLU A 129 2.77 15.44 6.31
CA GLU A 129 1.52 15.45 5.57
C GLU A 129 0.82 14.09 5.77
N VAL A 130 -0.42 14.10 6.27
CA VAL A 130 -1.20 12.92 6.67
C VAL A 130 -2.50 12.88 5.88
N ASP A 131 -2.92 11.68 5.47
CA ASP A 131 -4.21 11.49 4.84
C ASP A 131 -5.36 11.73 5.84
N SER A 132 -6.28 12.62 5.47
CA SER A 132 -7.39 13.13 6.29
C SER A 132 -8.54 12.12 6.40
N VAL A 133 -8.26 10.92 6.92
CA VAL A 133 -9.21 9.80 7.01
C VAL A 133 -9.46 9.45 8.47
N GLN A 134 -10.73 9.39 8.87
CA GLN A 134 -11.14 9.16 10.27
C GLN A 134 -10.69 7.81 10.88
N THR A 135 -10.24 6.87 10.06
CA THR A 135 -9.74 5.55 10.48
C THR A 135 -8.22 5.51 10.74
N SER A 136 -7.52 6.64 10.61
CA SER A 136 -6.10 6.79 10.89
C SER A 136 -5.89 7.83 12.00
N SER A 137 -4.99 7.55 12.92
CA SER A 137 -4.56 8.49 13.97
C SER A 137 -3.05 8.74 13.86
N LEU A 138 -2.60 9.90 14.32
CA LEU A 138 -1.16 10.23 14.39
C LEU A 138 -0.67 10.14 15.83
N LEU A 139 0.21 9.19 16.12
CA LEU A 139 0.96 9.13 17.37
C LEU A 139 2.15 10.10 17.32
N ILE A 140 2.38 10.81 18.42
CA ILE A 140 3.45 11.78 18.63
C ILE A 140 4.18 11.43 19.94
N ALA A 141 5.51 11.37 19.89
CA ALA A 141 6.35 11.06 21.04
C ALA A 141 7.73 11.75 20.93
N SER A 142 8.56 11.57 21.95
CA SER A 142 9.98 11.94 21.94
C SER A 142 10.85 10.68 21.84
N ASP A 143 10.92 9.90 22.93
CA ASP A 143 11.54 8.58 23.02
C ASP A 143 10.70 7.53 23.77
N GLY A 144 9.64 7.97 24.46
CA GLY A 144 8.76 7.13 25.28
C GLY A 144 9.02 7.19 26.79
N GLU A 145 10.19 7.68 27.20
CA GLU A 145 10.55 7.91 28.62
C GLU A 145 10.37 9.38 29.02
N HIS A 146 10.61 10.31 28.09
CA HIS A 146 10.38 11.74 28.27
C HIS A 146 8.97 12.15 27.81
N PRO A 147 8.43 13.30 28.29
CA PRO A 147 7.15 13.81 27.82
C PRO A 147 7.09 14.02 26.30
N ALA A 148 5.90 13.91 25.73
CA ALA A 148 5.66 14.19 24.32
C ALA A 148 5.87 15.68 23.99
N PRO A 149 6.34 16.01 22.77
CA PRO A 149 6.35 17.38 22.25
C PRO A 149 4.97 18.05 22.35
N THR A 150 4.92 19.26 22.93
CA THR A 150 3.63 19.82 23.41
C THR A 150 2.96 20.79 22.45
N GLU A 151 3.73 21.51 21.64
CA GLU A 151 3.22 22.49 20.66
C GLU A 151 2.90 21.77 19.34
N ILE A 152 1.60 21.63 19.05
CA ILE A 152 1.06 20.93 17.88
C ILE A 152 0.20 21.91 17.07
N SER A 153 0.39 21.97 15.76
CA SER A 153 -0.51 22.68 14.85
C SER A 153 -0.90 21.79 13.68
N ILE A 154 -2.17 21.85 13.30
CA ILE A 154 -2.75 21.14 12.17
C ILE A 154 -3.22 22.18 11.15
N SER A 155 -2.96 21.92 9.88
CA SER A 155 -3.31 22.80 8.77
C SER A 155 -3.95 22.04 7.61
N TRP A 156 -5.07 22.53 7.11
CA TRP A 156 -5.86 21.91 6.02
C TRP A 156 -6.07 22.88 4.85
N PRO A 157 -6.13 22.41 3.60
CA PRO A 157 -6.30 23.28 2.44
C PRO A 157 -7.68 23.95 2.41
N ASN A 158 -7.73 25.28 2.45
CA ASN A 158 -8.96 26.04 2.54
C ASN A 158 -9.65 26.17 1.18
N VAL A 159 -10.36 25.13 0.76
CA VAL A 159 -11.16 25.08 -0.49
C VAL A 159 -12.42 25.94 -0.41
N ASN A 160 -12.23 27.25 -0.28
CA ASN A 160 -13.30 28.24 -0.21
C ASN A 160 -13.83 28.59 -1.63
N PRO A 161 -15.00 28.08 -2.09
CA PRO A 161 -15.59 28.53 -3.33
C PRO A 161 -16.02 29.99 -3.20
N THR A 162 -15.59 30.83 -4.14
CA THR A 162 -15.98 32.25 -4.21
C THR A 162 -16.96 32.47 -5.37
N PRO A 163 -18.20 31.90 -5.31
CA PRO A 163 -19.10 31.80 -6.47
C PRO A 163 -19.48 33.15 -7.07
N TRP A 164 -19.47 34.22 -6.26
CA TRP A 164 -19.83 35.57 -6.68
C TRP A 164 -18.72 36.32 -7.42
N VAL A 165 -17.45 35.91 -7.33
CA VAL A 165 -16.31 36.61 -7.95
C VAL A 165 -16.46 36.69 -9.47
N ARG A 166 -16.67 35.55 -10.14
CA ARG A 166 -16.80 35.52 -11.62
C ARG A 166 -18.05 36.31 -12.09
N PRO A 167 -19.26 36.13 -11.52
CA PRO A 167 -20.42 36.98 -11.80
C PRO A 167 -20.17 38.48 -11.59
N LEU A 168 -19.58 38.90 -10.47
CA LEU A 168 -19.29 40.32 -10.19
C LEU A 168 -18.29 40.92 -11.20
N GLN A 169 -17.26 40.16 -11.57
CA GLN A 169 -16.31 40.58 -12.61
C GLN A 169 -17.02 40.72 -13.97
N ILE A 170 -17.82 39.74 -14.38
CA ILE A 170 -18.59 39.77 -15.65
C ILE A 170 -19.56 40.96 -15.66
N ILE A 171 -20.35 41.16 -14.60
CA ILE A 171 -21.28 42.28 -14.45
C ILE A 171 -20.51 43.61 -14.51
N GLY A 172 -19.39 43.71 -13.82
CA GLY A 172 -18.51 44.88 -13.84
C GLY A 172 -18.03 45.24 -15.26
N TYR A 173 -17.49 44.27 -16.00
CA TYR A 173 -17.05 44.48 -17.38
C TYR A 173 -18.20 44.81 -18.35
N VAL A 174 -19.36 44.17 -18.21
CA VAL A 174 -20.56 44.45 -19.04
C VAL A 174 -21.09 45.87 -18.78
N LEU A 175 -21.16 46.30 -17.52
CA LEU A 175 -21.60 47.66 -17.16
C LEU A 175 -20.57 48.72 -17.60
N LEU A 176 -19.27 48.42 -17.57
CA LEU A 176 -18.21 49.29 -18.10
C LEU A 176 -18.35 49.47 -19.61
N LEU A 177 -18.50 48.36 -20.34
CA LEU A 177 -18.66 48.36 -21.80
C LEU A 177 -19.94 49.09 -22.22
N GLY A 178 -21.08 48.82 -21.56
CA GLY A 178 -22.35 49.50 -21.82
C GLY A 178 -22.28 51.00 -21.52
N GLY A 179 -21.63 51.39 -20.42
CA GLY A 179 -21.34 52.79 -20.11
C GLY A 179 -20.49 53.47 -21.17
N PHE A 180 -19.46 52.79 -21.70
CA PHE A 180 -18.60 53.31 -22.76
C PHE A 180 -19.34 53.47 -24.09
N VAL A 181 -20.17 52.50 -24.47
CA VAL A 181 -21.02 52.59 -25.68
C VAL A 181 -21.99 53.76 -25.60
N LEU A 182 -22.64 53.99 -24.46
CA LEU A 182 -23.53 55.13 -24.26
C LEU A 182 -22.78 56.47 -24.33
N LEU A 183 -21.58 56.55 -23.74
CA LEU A 183 -20.72 57.74 -23.83
C LEU A 183 -20.30 58.00 -25.29
N LEU A 184 -19.97 56.94 -26.05
CA LEU A 184 -19.65 57.03 -27.48
C LEU A 184 -20.84 57.54 -28.31
N ILE A 185 -22.05 57.05 -28.02
CA ILE A 185 -23.30 57.49 -28.66
C ILE A 185 -23.56 58.97 -28.38
N ASP A 186 -23.46 59.43 -27.13
CA ASP A 186 -23.60 60.84 -26.78
C ASP A 186 -22.55 61.72 -27.48
N ARG A 187 -21.28 61.29 -27.47
CA ARG A 187 -20.16 61.95 -28.16
C ARG A 187 -20.36 62.08 -29.67
N ILE A 188 -21.10 61.16 -30.29
CA ILE A 188 -21.45 61.18 -31.72
C ILE A 188 -22.72 62.01 -31.97
N ALA A 189 -23.72 61.93 -31.10
CA ALA A 189 -24.95 62.72 -31.18
C ALA A 189 -24.67 64.23 -31.04
N ASN A 190 -23.94 64.61 -30.00
CA ASN A 190 -23.57 66.00 -29.68
C ASN A 190 -22.53 66.61 -30.63
N ARG A 191 -22.03 65.84 -31.62
CA ARG A 191 -21.22 66.36 -32.74
C ARG A 191 -22.06 66.86 -33.92
N ARG A 192 -23.39 66.78 -33.87
CA ARG A 192 -24.29 67.31 -34.92
C ARG A 192 -24.68 68.77 -34.61
N GLY A 193 -23.98 69.70 -35.25
CA GLY A 193 -24.25 71.15 -35.12
C GLY A 193 -25.67 71.57 -35.56
N PRO A 194 -26.10 72.79 -35.18
CA PRO A 194 -27.50 73.20 -35.28
C PRO A 194 -28.02 73.30 -36.72
N ARG A 195 -28.99 72.44 -37.06
CA ARG A 195 -29.70 72.49 -38.34
C ARG A 195 -30.60 73.73 -38.41
N ARG A 196 -30.21 74.72 -39.24
CA ARG A 196 -31.06 75.86 -39.60
C ARG A 196 -32.41 75.39 -40.15
N ARG A 197 -33.52 75.90 -39.60
CA ARG A 197 -34.84 75.86 -40.25
C ARG A 197 -34.85 76.82 -41.44
N THR A 198 -35.56 76.46 -42.51
CA THR A 198 -35.89 77.33 -43.64
C THR A 198 -37.35 77.16 -44.04
N HIS A 199 -38.08 78.25 -44.24
CA HIS A 199 -39.51 78.24 -44.60
C HIS A 199 -39.74 78.45 -46.11
N ARG A 200 -40.60 77.63 -46.72
CA ARG A 200 -41.41 77.80 -47.97
C ARG A 200 -42.14 76.45 -48.23
N GLY A 201 -43.38 76.36 -48.77
CA GLY A 201 -44.41 77.35 -49.12
C GLY A 201 -45.71 76.66 -49.62
N LYS A 202 -46.87 77.35 -49.61
CA LYS A 202 -48.22 76.90 -50.07
C LYS A 202 -48.27 76.62 -51.60
N ARG A 203 -49.27 76.03 -52.30
CA ARG A 203 -50.69 75.50 -52.16
C ARG A 203 -50.89 74.49 -53.35
N LEU A 204 -51.90 73.62 -53.63
CA LEU A 204 -53.27 73.20 -53.25
C LEU A 204 -53.31 71.63 -53.18
N ALA A 205 -54.35 70.85 -52.80
CA ALA A 205 -55.75 71.04 -52.35
C ALA A 205 -56.94 70.97 -53.38
N SER A 206 -57.29 69.74 -53.83
CA SER A 206 -58.67 69.18 -53.99
C SER A 206 -58.57 67.65 -53.73
N GLU A 207 -59.53 66.86 -53.21
CA GLU A 207 -60.98 66.68 -53.48
C GLU A 207 -61.27 66.11 -54.89
N ASP A 208 -62.09 65.06 -55.08
CA ASP A 208 -62.78 64.13 -54.14
C ASP A 208 -63.22 62.81 -54.84
N THR A 209 -63.76 61.83 -54.08
CA THR A 209 -64.41 60.55 -54.49
C THR A 209 -63.47 59.44 -55.01
N LYS A 210 -63.59 58.12 -54.73
CA LYS A 210 -64.61 57.20 -54.16
C LYS A 210 -65.61 56.59 -55.17
N SER A 211 -65.30 55.38 -55.69
CA SER A 211 -66.10 54.14 -55.46
C SER A 211 -65.77 52.91 -56.35
N LEU A 212 -66.06 51.72 -55.79
CA LEU A 212 -66.65 50.51 -56.42
C LEU A 212 -66.06 49.83 -57.70
N LYS A 213 -65.40 48.68 -57.44
CA LYS A 213 -65.77 47.30 -57.86
C LYS A 213 -65.97 46.89 -59.35
N SER A 214 -65.29 45.76 -59.66
CA SER A 214 -65.79 44.54 -60.36
C SER A 214 -65.62 44.41 -61.89
N GLY A 215 -65.43 43.14 -62.31
CA GLY A 215 -65.28 42.68 -63.70
C GLY A 215 -63.83 42.32 -64.07
N VAL A 216 -63.47 41.19 -64.70
CA VAL A 216 -63.86 39.76 -64.76
C VAL A 216 -62.99 39.12 -65.87
N VAL A 217 -62.64 37.85 -65.71
CA VAL A 217 -61.77 36.94 -66.53
C VAL A 217 -62.51 36.51 -67.83
N PRO A 218 -61.88 36.24 -69.01
CA PRO A 218 -60.83 35.22 -69.33
C PRO A 218 -59.64 35.75 -70.18
N GLY A 219 -58.60 35.01 -70.59
CA GLY A 219 -58.26 33.56 -70.60
C GLY A 219 -56.84 33.39 -71.21
N ASP A 220 -56.23 32.23 -71.51
CA ASP A 220 -56.51 30.79 -71.33
C ASP A 220 -55.17 29.99 -71.43
N ASP A 221 -55.12 28.76 -70.88
CA ASP A 221 -54.19 27.62 -71.15
C ASP A 221 -52.64 27.81 -70.98
N TYR A 222 -51.78 26.80 -70.78
CA TYR A 222 -51.80 25.31 -70.71
C TYR A 222 -50.74 24.85 -69.66
N GLU A 223 -50.98 23.85 -68.80
CA GLU A 223 -50.64 22.40 -68.95
C GLU A 223 -49.17 22.06 -69.34
N THR A 224 -48.47 21.05 -68.77
CA THR A 224 -48.83 20.00 -67.77
C THR A 224 -47.58 19.42 -67.05
N GLU A 225 -47.80 18.73 -65.91
CA GLU A 225 -46.98 17.62 -65.32
C GLU A 225 -45.48 17.83 -64.93
N ALA A 226 -44.85 17.02 -64.06
CA ALA A 226 -45.29 16.21 -62.90
C ALA A 226 -44.06 15.69 -62.10
N GLY A 227 -44.28 15.18 -60.88
CA GLY A 227 -43.44 14.07 -60.35
C GLY A 227 -42.54 14.29 -59.12
N LYS A 228 -43.00 13.75 -57.98
CA LYS A 228 -42.23 13.02 -56.94
C LYS A 228 -41.07 13.68 -56.15
N ALA A 229 -41.30 13.77 -54.83
CA ALA A 229 -40.34 13.52 -53.75
C ALA A 229 -40.00 11.98 -53.66
N PRO A 230 -39.16 11.43 -52.75
CA PRO A 230 -38.78 11.95 -51.41
C PRO A 230 -37.35 11.60 -50.89
N VAL A 231 -37.19 11.68 -49.55
CA VAL A 231 -36.18 11.06 -48.66
C VAL A 231 -35.14 12.00 -48.02
N VAL A 232 -34.80 11.66 -46.77
CA VAL A 232 -34.26 12.38 -45.59
C VAL A 232 -33.54 11.27 -44.75
N PRO A 233 -32.57 11.48 -43.81
CA PRO A 233 -32.04 12.72 -43.17
C PRO A 233 -30.48 12.81 -43.13
N ALA A 234 -29.99 13.74 -42.28
CA ALA A 234 -28.90 13.56 -41.31
C ALA A 234 -27.48 14.09 -41.61
N LYS A 235 -26.86 14.57 -40.53
CA LYS A 235 -25.54 15.20 -40.39
C LYS A 235 -25.00 14.91 -38.99
N PRO A 236 -23.70 14.61 -38.84
CA PRO A 236 -22.85 15.24 -37.82
C PRO A 236 -21.72 16.03 -38.54
N SER A 237 -21.33 17.26 -38.18
CA SER A 237 -20.88 17.86 -36.91
C SER A 237 -19.43 17.51 -36.56
N SER A 238 -18.65 18.53 -36.20
CA SER A 238 -17.19 18.57 -36.28
C SER A 238 -16.49 18.80 -34.95
N ASP A 239 -15.31 18.19 -34.81
CA ASP A 239 -14.04 18.75 -34.32
C ASP A 239 -14.02 19.79 -33.19
N GLU A 240 -13.37 19.38 -32.08
CA GLU A 240 -12.14 19.97 -31.50
C GLU A 240 -12.12 21.45 -30.98
N PRO A 241 -11.67 21.68 -29.73
CA PRO A 241 -11.31 23.00 -29.21
C PRO A 241 -9.79 23.30 -29.31
N SER A 242 -9.43 24.53 -29.65
CA SER A 242 -8.02 24.96 -29.86
C SER A 242 -7.27 25.32 -28.57
N ALA A 243 -5.93 25.21 -28.60
CA ALA A 243 -5.02 25.81 -27.62
C ALA A 243 -4.52 27.23 -28.05
N THR A 244 -3.79 27.94 -27.17
CA THR A 244 -2.40 28.48 -27.42
C THR A 244 -2.02 29.75 -26.59
N LYS A 245 -0.82 29.73 -25.96
CA LYS A 245 0.05 30.88 -25.52
C LYS A 245 -0.39 31.77 -24.31
N PRO A 246 0.46 32.70 -23.77
CA PRO A 246 1.86 33.09 -24.15
C PRO A 246 2.94 33.31 -23.04
N ALA A 247 4.23 33.32 -23.48
CA ALA A 247 5.37 34.18 -23.03
C ALA A 247 6.04 33.94 -21.64
N ASP A 248 7.28 34.40 -21.33
CA ASP A 248 8.55 34.69 -22.08
C ASP A 248 9.68 35.06 -21.06
N GLY A 249 10.99 34.91 -21.37
CA GLY A 249 12.09 35.54 -20.59
C GLY A 249 13.46 34.83 -20.35
N SER A 250 14.51 35.33 -21.01
CA SER A 250 15.90 35.61 -20.52
C SER A 250 16.84 34.60 -19.80
N ARG A 251 17.92 34.14 -20.50
CA ARG A 251 19.39 34.43 -20.32
C ARG A 251 20.05 34.61 -18.90
N PRO A 252 21.39 34.38 -18.69
CA PRO A 252 22.26 33.21 -19.00
C PRO A 252 23.48 32.94 -18.02
N ASP A 253 24.34 31.96 -18.37
CA ASP A 253 25.82 31.83 -18.15
C ASP A 253 26.49 31.64 -16.75
N ALA A 254 27.64 30.93 -16.77
CA ALA A 254 28.70 30.74 -15.75
C ALA A 254 28.37 29.87 -14.48
N GLU A 255 29.31 29.28 -13.73
CA GLU A 255 30.80 29.18 -13.84
C GLU A 255 31.31 27.80 -13.33
N ALA A 256 32.64 27.54 -13.37
CA ALA A 256 33.25 26.26 -13.00
C ALA A 256 34.24 26.37 -11.82
N SER A 257 34.53 25.26 -11.12
CA SER A 257 35.62 25.17 -10.14
C SER A 257 36.18 23.75 -9.97
N LYS A 258 37.49 23.67 -9.68
CA LYS A 258 38.31 22.48 -9.39
C LYS A 258 39.25 22.84 -8.23
N PRO A 259 39.61 21.92 -7.32
CA PRO A 259 40.73 20.97 -7.54
C PRO A 259 40.46 19.57 -6.93
N GLY A 260 41.36 18.56 -6.97
CA GLY A 260 42.60 18.41 -7.75
C GLY A 260 43.72 17.64 -7.00
N SER A 261 44.19 16.50 -7.55
CA SER A 261 45.36 15.69 -7.09
C SER A 261 45.21 14.98 -5.72
N ALA A 262 45.99 13.94 -5.35
CA ALA A 262 46.98 13.09 -6.04
C ALA A 262 47.27 11.82 -5.18
N SER A 263 47.97 10.76 -5.63
CA SER A 263 48.16 10.15 -6.97
C SER A 263 49.09 8.90 -6.85
N GLY A 264 48.79 7.80 -7.54
CA GLY A 264 49.67 6.61 -7.67
C GLY A 264 48.89 5.29 -7.84
N ALA A 265 49.40 4.26 -8.51
CA ALA A 265 50.64 4.13 -9.29
C ALA A 265 50.46 3.13 -10.45
N ALA A 266 51.30 3.22 -11.48
CA ALA A 266 51.13 2.47 -12.74
C ALA A 266 51.79 1.08 -12.74
N LYS A 267 51.37 0.23 -13.68
CA LYS A 267 52.20 -0.83 -14.28
C LYS A 267 51.78 -1.11 -15.72
N ASP A 268 52.66 -1.79 -16.45
CA ASP A 268 52.86 -1.58 -17.88
C ASP A 268 52.02 -2.43 -18.83
N ALA A 269 52.02 -2.02 -20.10
CA ALA A 269 51.32 -2.68 -21.20
C ALA A 269 51.99 -3.98 -21.68
N THR A 270 51.24 -4.79 -22.44
CA THR A 270 51.74 -5.43 -23.68
C THR A 270 50.58 -5.80 -24.59
N THR A 271 50.61 -5.31 -25.83
CA THR A 271 49.65 -5.65 -26.89
C THR A 271 50.04 -6.96 -27.57
N LYS A 272 49.05 -7.78 -27.98
CA LYS A 272 49.23 -8.68 -29.11
C LYS A 272 47.91 -8.97 -29.83
N GLU A 273 47.80 -8.48 -31.06
CA GLU A 273 46.84 -8.99 -32.04
C GLU A 273 47.35 -10.30 -32.62
N THR A 274 46.43 -11.20 -32.97
CA THR A 274 46.64 -12.16 -34.06
C THR A 274 45.32 -12.34 -34.78
N ASP A 275 45.28 -11.85 -36.02
CA ASP A 275 44.12 -11.86 -36.90
C ASP A 275 44.07 -13.16 -37.73
N THR A 276 42.88 -13.73 -37.95
CA THR A 276 42.63 -14.73 -39.02
C THR A 276 41.13 -14.79 -39.36
N ALA A 277 40.77 -14.39 -40.59
CA ALA A 277 39.41 -14.44 -41.16
C ALA A 277 39.11 -15.83 -41.82
N GLU A 278 38.04 -16.12 -42.57
CA GLU A 278 36.97 -15.34 -43.27
C GLU A 278 35.66 -16.21 -43.34
N LYS A 279 34.64 -16.16 -44.21
CA LYS A 279 34.41 -15.54 -45.55
C LYS A 279 32.95 -15.11 -45.86
N GLY A 280 31.96 -15.39 -45.00
CA GLY A 280 30.54 -14.98 -45.20
C GLY A 280 29.61 -16.10 -45.67
N ALA A 281 28.52 -15.86 -46.41
CA ALA A 281 27.97 -14.61 -46.97
C ALA A 281 26.45 -14.78 -47.28
N ASN A 282 25.62 -13.80 -47.69
CA ASN A 282 25.87 -12.42 -48.12
C ASN A 282 24.98 -11.40 -47.33
N SER A 283 23.91 -10.70 -47.77
CA SER A 283 23.32 -10.43 -49.10
C SER A 283 22.57 -9.08 -49.19
N ARG A 284 23.31 -8.02 -49.57
CA ARG A 284 22.91 -6.91 -50.50
C ARG A 284 21.43 -6.48 -50.58
N SER A 285 21.07 -5.28 -50.10
CA SER A 285 20.94 -4.01 -50.89
C SER A 285 19.53 -3.77 -51.51
N SER A 286 19.06 -2.56 -51.88
CA SER A 286 19.70 -1.25 -52.06
C SER A 286 18.75 -0.03 -51.97
N LEU A 287 19.26 1.11 -51.49
CA LEU A 287 19.03 2.52 -51.91
C LEU A 287 17.72 2.95 -52.64
N GLY A 288 17.07 4.01 -52.11
CA GLY A 288 16.13 4.89 -52.82
C GLY A 288 16.10 6.29 -52.19
N ARG A 289 15.99 7.39 -52.96
CA ARG A 289 16.17 8.78 -52.48
C ARG A 289 15.37 9.80 -53.31
N SER A 290 15.18 11.02 -52.77
CA SER A 290 14.72 12.28 -53.43
C SER A 290 13.18 12.47 -53.59
N SER A 291 12.60 13.67 -53.79
CA SER A 291 12.93 15.05 -53.33
C SER A 291 11.90 16.09 -53.83
N LEU A 292 11.68 17.19 -53.08
CA LEU A 292 10.85 18.40 -53.44
C LEU A 292 9.34 18.13 -53.68
N GLY A 293 8.40 19.09 -53.54
CA GLY A 293 8.46 20.45 -52.99
C GLY A 293 7.92 21.55 -53.92
N LYS A 294 6.78 22.21 -53.58
CA LYS A 294 6.30 23.51 -54.12
C LYS A 294 5.07 24.08 -53.36
N ARG A 295 4.87 25.41 -53.43
CA ARG A 295 3.70 26.23 -53.02
C ARG A 295 3.16 27.00 -54.25
N PRO A 296 1.88 27.47 -54.32
CA PRO A 296 1.40 28.74 -53.73
C PRO A 296 0.01 28.63 -53.02
N LEU A 297 -0.57 29.53 -52.21
CA LEU A 297 -0.41 30.96 -51.81
C LEU A 297 -1.50 31.91 -52.41
N ARG A 298 -2.21 32.65 -51.51
CA ARG A 298 -3.34 33.62 -51.67
C ARG A 298 -4.75 33.01 -51.44
N GLY A 299 -5.73 33.70 -50.84
CA GLY A 299 -5.70 35.01 -50.13
C GLY A 299 -7.10 35.61 -49.83
N LEU A 300 -7.14 36.65 -48.98
CA LEU A 300 -8.33 37.46 -48.54
C LEU A 300 -9.40 36.73 -47.69
N PHE A 301 -10.40 37.41 -47.08
CA PHE A 301 -10.51 38.59 -46.17
C PHE A 301 -12.02 38.92 -45.95
N VAL A 302 -12.35 39.73 -44.93
CA VAL A 302 -13.63 40.47 -44.70
C VAL A 302 -14.77 39.81 -43.86
N PHE A 303 -14.99 40.44 -42.71
CA PHE A 303 -16.20 40.68 -41.90
C PHE A 303 -17.60 40.19 -42.35
N GLY A 304 -18.40 39.81 -41.34
CA GLY A 304 -19.87 39.89 -41.33
C GLY A 304 -20.43 39.95 -39.91
N VAL A 305 -21.19 40.99 -39.54
CA VAL A 305 -21.74 41.21 -38.18
C VAL A 305 -23.25 41.46 -38.22
N ALA A 306 -24.03 40.58 -37.58
CA ALA A 306 -25.35 40.84 -36.98
C ALA A 306 -25.80 39.59 -36.18
N GLY A 307 -26.49 39.67 -35.03
CA GLY A 307 -26.82 40.83 -34.22
C GLY A 307 -28.31 41.16 -34.12
N VAL A 308 -29.14 40.26 -33.57
CA VAL A 308 -30.54 40.52 -33.19
C VAL A 308 -30.84 39.90 -31.83
N LEU A 309 -31.45 40.67 -30.91
CA LEU A 309 -32.04 40.13 -29.68
C LEU A 309 -33.52 39.77 -29.91
N ALA A 310 -33.99 38.72 -29.23
CA ALA A 310 -35.41 38.50 -28.98
C ALA A 310 -35.62 38.21 -27.49
N LEU A 311 -36.48 39.01 -26.84
CA LEU A 311 -36.91 38.80 -25.45
C LEU A 311 -38.26 38.11 -25.44
N THR A 312 -38.31 36.87 -24.95
CA THR A 312 -39.56 36.16 -24.62
C THR A 312 -39.35 35.39 -23.33
N GLY A 313 -39.96 35.84 -22.23
CA GLY A 313 -40.07 35.05 -21.01
C GLY A 313 -41.36 34.24 -21.01
N CYS A 314 -41.29 32.98 -20.58
CA CYS A 314 -42.46 32.21 -20.18
C CYS A 314 -42.13 31.28 -19.01
N THR A 315 -43.11 31.20 -18.11
CA THR A 315 -43.37 30.24 -17.03
C THR A 315 -42.71 28.86 -17.12
N GLN A 316 -42.27 28.34 -15.96
CA GLN A 316 -41.89 26.95 -15.73
C GLN A 316 -42.99 25.96 -16.18
N PRO A 317 -42.59 24.79 -16.71
CA PRO A 317 -43.01 23.48 -16.24
C PRO A 317 -41.98 22.91 -15.25
N ASP A 318 -42.39 22.03 -14.35
CA ASP A 318 -41.48 21.38 -13.39
C ASP A 318 -40.52 20.42 -14.10
N GLN A 319 -39.27 20.84 -14.27
CA GLN A 319 -38.17 19.89 -14.41
C GLN A 319 -37.82 19.35 -13.03
N ALA A 320 -38.18 18.09 -12.77
CA ALA A 320 -37.50 17.32 -11.75
C ALA A 320 -36.00 17.31 -12.07
N SER A 321 -35.18 17.91 -11.21
CA SER A 321 -33.75 17.63 -11.22
C SER A 321 -33.58 16.12 -11.13
N PRO A 322 -32.65 15.50 -11.88
CA PRO A 322 -32.11 14.24 -11.43
C PRO A 322 -31.51 14.54 -10.05
N SER A 323 -32.15 14.03 -8.99
CA SER A 323 -31.49 14.00 -7.71
C SER A 323 -30.24 13.16 -7.92
N SER A 324 -29.08 13.81 -7.87
CA SER A 324 -27.84 13.12 -7.55
C SER A 324 -27.97 12.66 -6.10
N ALA A 325 -28.79 11.63 -5.90
CA ALA A 325 -28.56 10.70 -4.83
C ALA A 325 -27.15 10.18 -5.08
N SER A 326 -26.19 10.78 -4.38
CA SER A 326 -25.03 10.03 -3.94
C SER A 326 -25.60 8.72 -3.43
N SER A 327 -25.27 7.62 -4.10
CA SER A 327 -25.30 6.37 -3.38
C SER A 327 -24.25 6.57 -2.30
N GLU A 328 -24.70 6.88 -1.09
CA GLU A 328 -24.16 6.15 0.04
C GLU A 328 -24.22 4.69 -0.40
N ALA A 329 -23.06 4.16 -0.82
CA ALA A 329 -22.83 2.76 -0.58
C ALA A 329 -23.11 2.56 0.91
N PRO A 330 -23.85 1.51 1.31
CA PRO A 330 -23.99 1.22 2.73
C PRO A 330 -22.58 1.24 3.33
N ALA A 331 -22.43 1.90 4.47
CA ALA A 331 -21.19 1.78 5.21
C ALA A 331 -21.07 0.29 5.58
N ASP A 332 -20.15 -0.42 4.91
CA ASP A 332 -19.82 -1.82 5.18
C ASP A 332 -19.00 -1.92 6.48
N SER A 333 -19.56 -1.35 7.55
CA SER A 333 -19.20 -1.69 8.92
C SER A 333 -19.39 -3.19 9.08
N ASP A 334 -18.33 -3.87 9.49
CA ASP A 334 -18.19 -5.32 9.67
C ASP A 334 -17.86 -6.16 8.42
N GLN A 335 -17.44 -5.56 7.29
CA GLN A 335 -16.43 -6.26 6.47
C GLN A 335 -15.10 -6.26 7.25
N SER A 336 -14.70 -7.45 7.73
CA SER A 336 -13.56 -7.63 8.65
C SER A 336 -12.24 -7.23 7.98
N ALA A 337 -11.82 -5.98 8.18
CA ALA A 337 -10.58 -5.46 7.62
C ALA A 337 -9.39 -6.23 8.19
N THR A 338 -8.60 -6.83 7.30
CA THR A 338 -7.36 -7.52 7.67
C THR A 338 -6.34 -6.53 8.25
N PRO A 339 -5.66 -6.85 9.36
CA PRO A 339 -4.91 -5.88 10.17
C PRO A 339 -3.62 -5.35 9.51
N VAL A 340 -3.24 -5.86 8.34
CA VAL A 340 -2.08 -5.39 7.59
C VAL A 340 -2.27 -5.62 6.09
N LEU A 341 -1.96 -4.60 5.28
CA LEU A 341 -2.03 -4.65 3.83
C LEU A 341 -0.78 -5.29 3.22
N LYS A 342 -0.95 -6.03 2.11
CA LYS A 342 0.13 -6.75 1.41
C LYS A 342 1.36 -5.90 1.08
N ALA A 343 1.15 -4.67 0.62
CA ALA A 343 2.24 -3.74 0.27
C ALA A 343 3.05 -3.29 1.50
N HIS A 344 2.41 -3.12 2.65
CA HIS A 344 3.09 -2.84 3.92
C HIS A 344 3.84 -4.08 4.39
N PHE A 345 3.19 -5.25 4.34
CA PHE A 345 3.80 -6.51 4.76
C PHE A 345 5.01 -6.93 3.91
N GLN A 346 5.07 -6.58 2.62
CA GLN A 346 6.28 -6.78 1.82
C GLN A 346 7.49 -6.07 2.44
N THR A 347 7.31 -4.82 2.90
CA THR A 347 8.38 -4.05 3.58
C THR A 347 8.82 -4.72 4.88
N ILE A 348 7.86 -5.21 5.68
CA ILE A 348 8.14 -5.97 6.91
C ILE A 348 8.95 -7.24 6.59
N LEU A 349 8.54 -7.98 5.57
CA LEU A 349 9.18 -9.24 5.18
C LEU A 349 10.57 -9.03 4.54
N ASP A 350 10.77 -7.94 3.80
CA ASP A 350 12.07 -7.51 3.29
C ASP A 350 13.04 -7.18 4.46
N GLN A 351 12.54 -6.57 5.53
CA GLN A 351 13.32 -6.36 6.76
C GLN A 351 13.65 -7.68 7.48
N VAL A 352 12.69 -8.61 7.61
CA VAL A 352 12.95 -9.95 8.18
C VAL A 352 14.02 -10.69 7.38
N ALA A 353 13.93 -10.70 6.04
CA ALA A 353 14.92 -11.31 5.17
C ALA A 353 16.29 -10.64 5.26
N THR A 354 16.33 -9.31 5.39
CA THR A 354 17.56 -8.54 5.61
C THR A 354 18.21 -8.89 6.95
N THR A 355 17.44 -8.94 8.04
CA THR A 355 17.91 -9.36 9.37
C THR A 355 18.44 -10.80 9.34
N ALA A 356 17.72 -11.71 8.66
CA ALA A 356 18.16 -13.09 8.45
C ALA A 356 19.52 -13.15 7.75
N SER A 357 19.66 -12.46 6.61
CA SER A 357 20.89 -12.48 5.82
C SER A 357 22.08 -11.86 6.56
N GLN A 358 21.86 -10.84 7.39
CA GLN A 358 22.92 -10.25 8.22
C GLN A 358 23.35 -11.19 9.35
N ALA A 359 22.40 -11.79 10.06
CA ALA A 359 22.67 -12.76 11.12
C ALA A 359 23.33 -14.04 10.58
N ASP A 360 22.84 -14.58 9.45
CA ASP A 360 23.36 -15.78 8.79
C ASP A 360 24.80 -15.57 8.28
N ALA A 361 25.18 -14.34 7.91
CA ALA A 361 26.53 -13.97 7.52
C ALA A 361 27.47 -13.69 8.71
N ALA A 362 26.94 -13.19 9.84
CA ALA A 362 27.69 -12.93 11.06
C ALA A 362 27.83 -14.16 11.98
N LEU A 363 26.94 -15.15 11.83
CA LEU A 363 26.68 -16.23 12.78
C LEU A 363 26.31 -15.73 14.20
N ASP A 364 25.73 -14.52 14.29
CA ASP A 364 25.31 -13.91 15.57
C ASP A 364 23.80 -14.12 15.81
N PRO A 365 23.40 -14.96 16.79
CA PRO A 365 22.00 -15.19 17.11
C PRO A 365 21.30 -13.96 17.70
N ASN A 366 22.04 -12.99 18.26
CA ASN A 366 21.44 -11.82 18.92
C ASN A 366 20.77 -10.89 17.90
N MET A 367 21.28 -10.84 16.68
CA MET A 367 20.71 -10.05 15.58
C MET A 367 19.28 -10.51 15.19
N LEU A 368 18.93 -11.77 15.46
CA LEU A 368 17.63 -12.35 15.12
C LEU A 368 16.49 -11.89 16.06
N ASN A 369 16.80 -11.53 17.32
CA ASN A 369 15.82 -11.35 18.41
C ASN A 369 14.69 -10.33 18.11
N GLY A 370 14.95 -9.35 17.23
CA GLY A 370 13.96 -8.37 16.79
C GLY A 370 12.94 -8.90 15.75
N ARG A 371 13.31 -9.91 14.96
CA ARG A 371 12.55 -10.39 13.79
C ARG A 371 12.27 -11.90 13.76
N PHE A 372 12.72 -12.66 14.75
CA PHE A 372 12.53 -14.11 14.84
C PHE A 372 12.04 -14.54 16.22
N THR A 373 11.29 -15.64 16.27
CA THR A 373 10.81 -16.31 17.48
C THR A 373 10.61 -17.81 17.19
N GLY A 374 10.24 -18.60 18.21
CA GLY A 374 9.87 -20.01 18.05
C GLY A 374 10.92 -20.88 17.34
N GLU A 375 10.46 -21.87 16.56
CA GLU A 375 11.32 -22.82 15.84
C GLU A 375 12.24 -22.13 14.84
N ALA A 376 11.77 -21.06 14.18
CA ALA A 376 12.56 -20.32 13.20
C ALA A 376 13.77 -19.62 13.82
N LEU A 377 13.68 -19.22 15.09
CA LEU A 377 14.80 -18.72 15.88
C LEU A 377 15.71 -19.89 16.33
N ALA A 378 15.15 -20.91 16.95
CA ALA A 378 15.90 -22.02 17.54
C ALA A 378 16.73 -22.80 16.51
N ALA A 379 16.17 -23.09 15.33
CA ALA A 379 16.88 -23.72 14.22
C ALA A 379 18.08 -22.88 13.72
N ARG A 380 17.97 -21.55 13.68
CA ARG A 380 19.08 -20.66 13.32
C ARG A 380 20.15 -20.58 14.40
N GLN A 381 19.76 -20.47 15.66
CA GLN A 381 20.68 -20.50 16.80
C GLN A 381 21.52 -21.79 16.81
N GLY A 382 20.88 -22.93 16.56
CA GLY A 382 21.53 -24.22 16.44
C GLY A 382 22.48 -24.32 15.25
N TYR A 383 22.04 -23.90 14.07
CA TYR A 383 22.90 -23.83 12.88
C TYR A 383 24.13 -22.96 13.12
N TYR A 384 24.03 -21.77 13.75
CA TYR A 384 25.21 -20.94 14.06
C TYR A 384 26.16 -21.63 15.06
N ALA A 385 25.62 -22.32 16.07
CA ALA A 385 26.40 -23.06 17.06
C ALA A 385 27.15 -24.27 16.45
N ILE A 386 26.61 -24.89 15.39
CA ILE A 386 27.26 -25.96 14.64
C ILE A 386 28.26 -25.37 13.64
N LYS A 387 27.84 -24.43 12.79
CA LYS A 387 28.62 -23.80 11.71
C LYS A 387 29.89 -23.10 12.21
N SER A 388 29.85 -22.50 13.40
CA SER A 388 31.00 -21.88 14.05
C SER A 388 32.09 -22.88 14.49
N LYS A 389 31.75 -24.17 14.63
CA LYS A 389 32.70 -25.26 14.90
C LYS A 389 33.03 -26.10 13.66
N PHE A 390 32.07 -26.28 12.76
CA PHE A 390 32.18 -27.08 11.56
C PHE A 390 31.94 -26.22 10.31
N ALA A 391 33.01 -25.71 9.73
CA ALA A 391 32.96 -24.78 8.61
C ALA A 391 32.30 -25.37 7.34
N ASP A 392 32.36 -26.69 7.16
CA ASP A 392 31.77 -27.41 6.02
C ASP A 392 30.29 -27.77 6.21
N GLU A 393 29.66 -27.39 7.33
CA GLU A 393 28.21 -27.55 7.54
C GLU A 393 27.44 -26.87 6.38
N PRO A 394 26.45 -27.53 5.73
CA PRO A 394 25.67 -26.92 4.66
C PRO A 394 25.07 -25.58 5.08
N ALA A 395 25.10 -24.58 4.19
CA ALA A 395 24.51 -23.28 4.50
C ALA A 395 23.01 -23.42 4.75
N ILE A 396 22.51 -22.79 5.83
CA ILE A 396 21.08 -22.79 6.13
C ILE A 396 20.28 -22.14 5.00
N ASP A 397 19.06 -22.64 4.81
CA ASP A 397 18.08 -22.07 3.90
C ASP A 397 17.86 -20.56 4.15
N PRO A 398 18.13 -19.69 3.16
CA PRO A 398 17.96 -18.25 3.31
C PRO A 398 16.47 -17.88 3.38
N ILE A 399 16.14 -16.88 4.19
CA ILE A 399 14.81 -16.26 4.13
C ILE A 399 14.78 -15.35 2.90
N VAL A 400 13.81 -15.60 2.03
CA VAL A 400 13.49 -14.77 0.86
C VAL A 400 12.12 -14.13 1.07
N SER A 401 11.96 -12.90 0.62
CA SER A 401 10.73 -12.11 0.82
C SER A 401 9.86 -11.97 -0.43
N SER A 402 10.36 -12.35 -1.61
CA SER A 402 9.68 -12.11 -2.88
C SER A 402 10.05 -13.14 -3.97
N PRO A 403 9.17 -13.39 -4.96
CA PRO A 403 7.77 -12.95 -5.02
C PRO A 403 6.93 -13.50 -3.86
N MET A 404 5.93 -12.72 -3.42
CA MET A 404 4.96 -13.08 -2.39
C MET A 404 3.67 -13.62 -3.04
N ASN A 405 3.72 -14.89 -3.44
CA ASN A 405 2.65 -15.58 -4.18
C ASN A 405 1.40 -15.80 -3.31
N VAL A 406 1.58 -16.19 -2.05
CA VAL A 406 0.48 -16.32 -1.07
C VAL A 406 0.68 -15.27 0.01
N PHE A 407 -0.39 -14.55 0.36
CA PHE A 407 -0.43 -13.64 1.50
C PHE A 407 -1.80 -13.82 2.18
N LEU A 408 -1.79 -14.37 3.39
CA LEU A 408 -2.98 -14.66 4.17
C LEU A 408 -2.79 -14.08 5.59
N PRO A 409 -3.12 -12.80 5.81
CA PRO A 409 -3.25 -12.24 7.14
C PRO A 409 -4.44 -12.87 7.86
N GLN A 410 -4.45 -12.82 9.19
CA GLN A 410 -5.66 -13.17 9.93
C GLN A 410 -6.81 -12.18 9.66
N SER A 411 -8.05 -12.62 9.85
CA SER A 411 -9.23 -11.75 9.94
C SER A 411 -9.31 -11.14 11.34
N GLY A 412 -9.67 -9.86 11.45
CA GLY A 412 -9.86 -9.19 12.73
C GLY A 412 -8.59 -8.57 13.33
N LYS A 413 -8.80 -7.80 14.40
CA LYS A 413 -7.85 -6.80 14.93
C LYS A 413 -7.09 -7.23 16.20
N ASP A 414 -7.53 -8.31 16.83
CA ASP A 414 -7.05 -8.77 18.13
C ASP A 414 -5.64 -9.36 18.08
N PHE A 415 -4.94 -9.38 19.22
CA PHE A 415 -3.59 -9.91 19.36
C PHE A 415 -3.62 -11.28 20.05
N PRO A 416 -2.71 -12.21 19.70
CA PRO A 416 -1.61 -12.05 18.76
C PRO A 416 -2.05 -12.06 17.29
N ARG A 417 -1.38 -11.28 16.44
CA ARG A 417 -1.70 -11.17 15.00
C ARG A 417 -0.84 -12.11 14.18
N THR A 418 -1.47 -13.01 13.43
CA THR A 418 -0.80 -14.00 12.58
C THR A 418 -0.89 -13.61 11.10
N VAL A 419 0.21 -13.84 10.35
CA VAL A 419 0.23 -13.76 8.88
C VAL A 419 0.96 -14.99 8.33
N LEU A 420 0.30 -15.70 7.42
CA LEU A 420 0.91 -16.74 6.60
C LEU A 420 1.32 -16.14 5.24
N VAL A 421 2.58 -16.33 4.87
CA VAL A 421 3.12 -15.94 3.56
C VAL A 421 3.66 -17.17 2.83
N GLY A 422 3.38 -17.26 1.53
CA GLY A 422 4.07 -18.18 0.62
C GLY A 422 4.96 -17.41 -0.35
N VAL A 423 6.25 -17.74 -0.37
CA VAL A 423 7.28 -17.03 -1.15
C VAL A 423 7.98 -17.92 -2.16
N GLN A 424 8.52 -17.27 -3.19
CA GLN A 424 9.38 -17.81 -4.25
C GLN A 424 8.69 -18.81 -5.20
N ASP A 425 8.86 -18.59 -6.50
CA ASP A 425 8.21 -19.31 -7.58
C ASP A 425 9.23 -20.07 -8.45
N ASP A 426 9.48 -21.33 -8.10
CA ASP A 426 10.12 -22.32 -8.99
C ASP A 426 9.64 -23.76 -8.69
N GLN A 427 8.36 -23.89 -8.31
CA GLN A 427 7.54 -25.11 -8.52
C GLN A 427 6.55 -24.84 -9.68
N ALA A 428 5.62 -25.75 -9.96
CA ALA A 428 4.61 -25.53 -11.01
C ALA A 428 3.73 -24.30 -10.70
N GLU A 429 3.35 -23.58 -11.77
CA GLU A 429 2.78 -22.22 -11.76
C GLU A 429 1.89 -21.91 -10.53
N GLY A 430 2.38 -21.02 -9.67
CA GLY A 430 1.62 -20.45 -8.55
C GLY A 430 1.77 -21.15 -7.20
N GLN A 431 2.44 -22.31 -7.09
CA GLN A 431 2.71 -22.95 -5.80
C GLN A 431 4.01 -22.41 -5.16
N PRO A 432 3.97 -21.85 -3.93
CA PRO A 432 5.14 -21.26 -3.30
C PRO A 432 6.17 -22.31 -2.88
N LYS A 433 7.46 -21.96 -3.01
CA LYS A 433 8.61 -22.77 -2.57
C LYS A 433 8.76 -22.86 -1.07
N ARG A 434 8.34 -21.83 -0.33
CA ARG A 434 8.43 -21.79 1.13
C ARG A 434 7.15 -21.19 1.71
N LEU A 435 6.70 -21.71 2.85
CA LEU A 435 5.71 -21.03 3.69
C LEU A 435 6.39 -20.44 4.93
N LEU A 436 6.03 -19.21 5.28
CA LEU A 436 6.54 -18.44 6.39
C LEU A 436 5.35 -18.05 7.28
N LEU A 437 5.38 -18.44 8.55
CA LEU A 437 4.38 -18.03 9.54
C LEU A 437 4.99 -16.95 10.43
N LEU A 438 4.46 -15.74 10.35
CA LEU A 438 4.88 -14.60 11.15
C LEU A 438 3.80 -14.26 12.18
N GLN A 439 4.22 -13.88 13.38
CA GLN A 439 3.33 -13.54 14.49
C GLN A 439 3.81 -12.26 15.18
N GLN A 440 2.87 -11.34 15.43
CA GLN A 440 3.05 -10.14 16.24
C GLN A 440 2.30 -10.37 17.55
N GLU A 441 3.03 -10.61 18.64
CA GLU A 441 2.43 -11.11 19.90
C GLU A 441 1.63 -10.02 20.65
N THR A 442 2.06 -8.76 20.60
CA THR A 442 1.34 -7.59 21.13
C THR A 442 1.43 -6.40 20.16
N ALA A 443 0.64 -5.35 20.39
CA ALA A 443 0.72 -4.12 19.59
C ALA A 443 2.09 -3.41 19.68
N ARG A 444 2.82 -3.58 20.79
CA ARG A 444 4.17 -3.01 20.98
C ARG A 444 5.29 -3.92 20.45
N ASP A 445 4.96 -5.15 20.05
CA ASP A 445 5.86 -6.03 19.31
C ASP A 445 5.80 -5.77 17.80
N ASN A 446 6.87 -6.16 17.12
CA ASN A 446 6.89 -6.33 15.66
C ASN A 446 6.54 -7.77 15.26
N TYR A 447 6.16 -7.98 14.01
CA TYR A 447 6.04 -9.31 13.43
C TYR A 447 7.40 -10.01 13.46
N LYS A 448 7.40 -11.20 14.06
CA LYS A 448 8.54 -12.10 14.12
C LYS A 448 8.24 -13.39 13.37
N LEU A 449 9.19 -13.86 12.58
CA LEU A 449 9.12 -15.14 11.90
C LEU A 449 9.20 -16.26 12.94
N LYS A 450 8.15 -17.08 13.01
CA LYS A 450 7.94 -18.12 14.03
C LYS A 450 8.16 -19.53 13.47
N THR A 451 7.68 -19.77 12.25
CA THR A 451 7.76 -21.06 11.57
C THR A 451 8.16 -20.88 10.11
N VAL A 452 9.01 -21.77 9.61
CA VAL A 452 9.50 -21.79 8.21
C VAL A 452 9.32 -23.20 7.64
N ILE A 453 8.57 -23.34 6.55
CA ILE A 453 8.35 -24.59 5.83
C ILE A 453 9.07 -24.51 4.48
N ASN A 454 10.21 -25.17 4.35
CA ASN A 454 11.05 -25.19 3.14
C ASN A 454 10.67 -26.31 2.16
N ASN A 455 9.83 -27.26 2.59
CA ASN A 455 9.30 -28.32 1.74
C ASN A 455 7.76 -28.34 1.79
N PRO A 456 7.06 -27.35 1.20
CA PRO A 456 5.63 -27.47 0.90
C PRO A 456 5.35 -28.66 -0.02
N ILE A 457 4.17 -29.27 0.12
CA ILE A 457 3.70 -30.43 -0.63
C ILE A 457 2.44 -30.01 -1.41
N PRO A 458 2.55 -29.70 -2.71
CA PRO A 458 1.39 -29.33 -3.53
C PRO A 458 0.40 -30.49 -3.73
N PRO A 459 -0.91 -30.20 -3.89
CA PRO A 459 -1.52 -28.86 -3.81
C PRO A 459 -1.67 -28.39 -2.36
N ILE A 460 -1.26 -27.15 -2.09
CA ILE A 460 -1.63 -26.46 -0.85
C ILE A 460 -3.17 -26.26 -0.85
N PRO A 461 -3.87 -26.43 0.27
CA PRO A 461 -5.33 -26.23 0.34
C PRO A 461 -5.75 -24.81 -0.08
N ASP A 462 -6.94 -24.66 -0.66
CA ASP A 462 -7.47 -23.35 -1.05
C ASP A 462 -7.63 -22.44 0.17
N LEU A 463 -7.18 -21.19 0.04
CA LEU A 463 -7.10 -20.21 1.13
C LEU A 463 -8.10 -19.07 0.91
N PRO A 464 -8.59 -18.42 2.00
CA PRO A 464 -9.39 -17.21 1.88
C PRO A 464 -8.67 -16.09 1.11
N SER A 465 -9.45 -15.16 0.55
CA SER A 465 -8.91 -13.95 -0.08
C SER A 465 -8.13 -13.08 0.91
N GLU A 466 -7.05 -12.45 0.46
CA GLU A 466 -6.22 -11.54 1.27
C GLU A 466 -6.96 -10.30 1.79
N LEU A 467 -8.15 -10.01 1.27
CA LEU A 467 -9.06 -8.95 1.77
C LEU A 467 -9.98 -9.41 2.92
N VAL A 468 -10.17 -10.73 3.08
CA VAL A 468 -11.01 -11.34 4.12
C VAL A 468 -10.15 -11.88 5.26
N GLY A 469 -8.97 -12.40 4.91
CA GLY A 469 -8.07 -13.07 5.84
C GLY A 469 -8.59 -14.41 6.34
N SER A 470 -7.88 -15.00 7.30
CA SER A 470 -8.22 -16.29 7.90
C SER A 470 -8.51 -16.17 9.41
N GLN A 471 -9.49 -16.92 9.90
CA GLN A 471 -9.75 -17.00 11.33
C GLN A 471 -8.71 -17.93 12.00
N VAL A 472 -8.22 -17.53 13.17
CA VAL A 472 -7.38 -18.39 14.00
C VAL A 472 -8.28 -19.37 14.77
N ILE A 473 -8.05 -20.67 14.61
CA ILE A 473 -8.82 -21.72 15.27
C ILE A 473 -8.21 -22.00 16.65
N PRO A 474 -8.97 -21.98 17.77
CA PRO A 474 -8.47 -22.30 19.09
C PRO A 474 -7.85 -23.71 19.18
N ASN A 475 -6.77 -23.86 19.95
CA ASN A 475 -6.05 -25.14 20.03
C ASN A 475 -6.84 -26.26 20.73
N ASP A 476 -7.89 -25.93 21.48
CA ASP A 476 -8.85 -26.83 22.11
C ASP A 476 -10.17 -26.99 21.32
N SER A 477 -10.29 -26.37 20.13
CA SER A 477 -11.47 -26.50 19.26
C SER A 477 -11.74 -27.96 18.86
N SER A 478 -13.01 -28.35 18.97
CA SER A 478 -13.56 -29.62 18.47
C SER A 478 -14.18 -29.52 17.08
N ASP A 479 -13.97 -28.40 16.37
CA ASP A 479 -14.55 -28.15 15.03
C ASP A 479 -13.80 -28.89 13.92
N LEU A 480 -12.65 -29.50 14.26
CA LEU A 480 -11.78 -30.28 13.39
C LEU A 480 -11.70 -31.76 13.83
N ALA A 481 -11.37 -32.64 12.89
CA ALA A 481 -11.16 -34.08 13.10
C ALA A 481 -10.07 -34.40 14.15
N ILE A 482 -9.15 -33.46 14.38
CA ILE A 482 -8.15 -33.47 15.44
C ILE A 482 -8.08 -32.04 16.00
N ALA A 483 -8.22 -31.86 17.31
CA ALA A 483 -8.07 -30.55 17.93
C ALA A 483 -6.63 -30.01 17.70
N PRO A 484 -6.43 -28.75 17.27
CA PRO A 484 -5.12 -28.30 16.77
C PRO A 484 -3.96 -28.48 17.76
N GLY A 485 -4.23 -28.32 19.07
CA GLY A 485 -3.24 -28.44 20.13
C GLY A 485 -2.60 -29.83 20.26
N VAL A 486 -3.28 -30.90 19.83
CA VAL A 486 -2.79 -32.30 19.96
C VAL A 486 -2.30 -32.91 18.65
N VAL A 487 -2.43 -32.20 17.51
CA VAL A 487 -1.95 -32.69 16.19
C VAL A 487 -0.46 -33.05 16.22
N GLY A 488 0.37 -32.25 16.90
CA GLY A 488 1.80 -32.52 17.06
C GLY A 488 2.10 -33.75 17.91
N GLU A 489 1.36 -33.95 19.02
CA GLU A 489 1.51 -35.13 19.89
C GLU A 489 1.09 -36.42 19.17
N HIS A 490 -0.05 -36.39 18.48
CA HIS A 490 -0.55 -37.55 17.74
C HIS A 490 0.40 -37.93 16.59
N TYR A 491 1.00 -36.95 15.91
CA TYR A 491 2.00 -37.19 14.88
C TYR A 491 3.37 -37.62 15.44
N ALA A 492 3.74 -37.18 16.65
CA ALA A 492 4.94 -37.64 17.35
C ALA A 492 4.87 -39.13 17.71
N ASP A 493 3.72 -39.61 18.19
CA ASP A 493 3.46 -41.05 18.39
C ASP A 493 3.46 -41.81 17.05
N LEU A 494 2.95 -41.21 15.97
CA LEU A 494 3.01 -41.79 14.63
C LEU A 494 4.45 -41.90 14.07
N LEU A 495 5.32 -40.91 14.33
CA LEU A 495 6.74 -40.98 13.98
C LEU A 495 7.47 -42.11 14.76
N ALA A 496 7.11 -42.33 16.02
CA ALA A 496 7.63 -43.45 16.81
C ALA A 496 7.09 -44.80 16.29
N ASN A 497 5.77 -44.97 16.29
CA ASN A 497 5.10 -46.27 16.19
C ASN A 497 4.60 -46.62 14.78
N GLY A 498 4.40 -45.64 13.91
CA GLY A 498 3.92 -45.83 12.53
C GLY A 498 2.54 -46.48 12.50
N ASP A 499 2.37 -47.51 11.68
CA ASP A 499 1.13 -48.29 11.57
C ASP A 499 0.66 -48.94 12.89
N SER A 500 1.53 -49.00 13.91
CA SER A 500 1.20 -49.45 15.28
C SER A 500 0.79 -48.32 16.24
N SER A 501 0.78 -47.06 15.77
CA SER A 501 0.28 -45.90 16.51
C SER A 501 -1.23 -45.99 16.71
N GLN A 502 -1.71 -45.62 17.90
CA GLN A 502 -3.15 -45.48 18.17
C GLN A 502 -3.81 -44.38 17.33
N PHE A 503 -3.03 -43.41 16.84
CA PHE A 503 -3.50 -42.30 16.01
C PHE A 503 -3.34 -42.55 14.50
N ALA A 504 -2.81 -43.71 14.09
CA ALA A 504 -2.56 -44.05 12.67
C ALA A 504 -3.81 -43.94 11.77
N ALA A 505 -5.00 -44.14 12.34
CA ALA A 505 -6.26 -43.94 11.63
C ALA A 505 -6.50 -42.48 11.20
N GLN A 506 -6.00 -41.50 11.95
CA GLN A 506 -6.28 -40.07 11.76
C GLN A 506 -5.46 -39.40 10.65
N PHE A 507 -4.34 -39.98 10.23
CA PHE A 507 -3.42 -39.37 9.25
C PHE A 507 -3.36 -40.15 7.92
N ASP A 508 -3.04 -39.47 6.82
CA ASP A 508 -2.82 -40.11 5.51
C ASP A 508 -1.37 -40.65 5.33
N ILE A 509 -1.04 -41.67 6.12
CA ILE A 509 0.25 -42.37 6.14
C ILE A 509 0.70 -42.84 4.74
N ALA A 510 -0.25 -43.19 3.86
CA ALA A 510 0.06 -43.74 2.55
C ALA A 510 0.76 -42.72 1.63
N ASN A 511 0.34 -41.46 1.70
CA ASN A 511 0.90 -40.37 0.91
C ASN A 511 1.98 -39.57 1.66
N ASP A 512 2.13 -39.75 2.98
CA ASP A 512 3.16 -39.09 3.79
C ASP A 512 4.58 -39.61 3.50
N GLN A 513 5.20 -39.02 2.49
CA GLN A 513 6.59 -39.26 2.11
C GLN A 513 7.62 -38.77 3.15
N TYR A 514 7.25 -37.87 4.08
CA TYR A 514 8.17 -37.43 5.13
C TYR A 514 8.27 -38.52 6.22
N LEU A 515 7.13 -38.96 6.75
CA LEU A 515 7.02 -40.05 7.72
C LEU A 515 7.75 -41.31 7.27
N GLN A 516 7.53 -41.73 6.01
CA GLN A 516 8.16 -42.91 5.44
C GLN A 516 9.69 -42.79 5.43
N ARG A 517 10.25 -41.69 4.89
CA ARG A 517 11.71 -41.46 4.83
C ARG A 517 12.34 -41.24 6.21
N ARG A 518 11.63 -40.60 7.14
CA ARG A 518 12.10 -40.34 8.51
C ARG A 518 12.29 -41.63 9.28
N ARG A 519 11.30 -42.54 9.22
CA ARG A 519 11.37 -43.85 9.87
C ARG A 519 12.36 -44.80 9.18
N GLU A 520 12.53 -44.68 7.86
CA GLU A 520 13.62 -45.35 7.13
C GLU A 520 15.00 -44.89 7.64
N LYS A 521 15.22 -43.58 7.82
CA LYS A 521 16.50 -43.04 8.34
C LYS A 521 16.80 -43.47 9.78
N VAL A 522 15.79 -43.52 10.66
CA VAL A 522 15.94 -44.07 12.01
C VAL A 522 16.34 -45.55 11.96
N THR A 523 15.79 -46.32 11.02
CA THR A 523 16.11 -47.75 10.84
C THR A 523 17.53 -47.94 10.31
N GLN A 524 17.92 -47.21 9.26
CA GLN A 524 19.29 -47.21 8.72
C GLN A 524 20.34 -46.84 9.79
N GLN A 525 20.03 -45.89 10.68
CA GLN A 525 20.96 -45.54 11.76
C GLN A 525 21.12 -46.67 12.79
N ARG A 526 20.06 -47.41 13.11
CA ARG A 526 20.15 -48.60 14.00
C ARG A 526 21.00 -49.70 13.36
N GLU A 527 20.84 -49.94 12.07
CA GLU A 527 21.64 -50.89 11.31
C GLU A 527 23.13 -50.49 11.27
N ASN A 528 23.42 -49.19 11.02
CA ASN A 528 24.78 -48.64 11.02
C ASN A 528 25.50 -48.75 12.39
N LEU A 529 24.76 -48.73 13.51
CA LEU A 529 25.33 -48.91 14.86
C LEU A 529 25.53 -50.38 15.27
N GLY A 530 24.88 -51.31 14.55
CA GLY A 530 25.09 -52.75 14.66
C GLY A 530 24.89 -53.30 16.08
N GLN A 531 25.96 -53.88 16.64
CA GLN A 531 25.99 -54.50 17.98
C GLN A 531 26.83 -53.71 18.99
N ASP A 532 27.34 -52.54 18.60
CA ASP A 532 28.27 -51.74 19.40
C ASP A 532 27.66 -50.42 19.87
N GLY A 533 26.59 -49.94 19.22
CA GLY A 533 25.78 -48.80 19.67
C GLY A 533 24.29 -49.12 19.77
N GLN A 534 23.58 -48.32 20.58
CA GLN A 534 22.13 -48.30 20.69
C GLN A 534 21.61 -46.91 20.32
N LEU A 535 20.52 -46.83 19.55
CA LEU A 535 19.83 -45.58 19.22
C LEU A 535 18.45 -45.54 19.87
N ASN A 536 18.31 -44.67 20.86
CA ASN A 536 17.00 -44.20 21.32
C ASN A 536 16.59 -42.96 20.49
N VAL A 537 15.32 -42.89 20.09
CA VAL A 537 14.75 -41.73 19.41
C VAL A 537 13.45 -41.35 20.12
N THR A 538 13.33 -40.09 20.53
CA THR A 538 12.12 -39.53 21.13
C THR A 538 11.64 -38.31 20.33
N TYR A 539 10.34 -38.04 20.43
CA TYR A 539 9.68 -36.96 19.71
C TYR A 539 8.96 -35.99 20.67
N PRO A 540 9.67 -35.26 21.54
CA PRO A 540 9.05 -34.24 22.39
C PRO A 540 8.41 -33.11 21.57
N PRO A 541 7.43 -32.36 22.12
CA PRO A 541 6.95 -31.11 21.53
C PRO A 541 8.09 -30.12 21.28
N GLY A 542 7.98 -29.32 20.22
CA GLY A 542 8.88 -28.18 19.99
C GLY A 542 8.58 -27.01 20.94
N ALA A 543 9.29 -25.89 20.75
CA ALA A 543 9.13 -24.70 21.59
C ALA A 543 7.87 -23.88 21.25
N SER A 544 7.31 -24.08 20.06
CA SER A 544 6.22 -23.28 19.49
C SER A 544 4.87 -23.96 19.65
N ALA A 545 3.99 -23.33 20.42
CA ALA A 545 2.57 -23.73 20.51
C ALA A 545 1.93 -23.75 19.11
N PRO A 546 1.04 -24.73 18.82
CA PRO A 546 0.36 -24.81 17.53
C PRO A 546 -0.42 -23.54 17.16
N VAL A 547 -0.51 -23.29 15.85
CA VAL A 547 -1.29 -22.20 15.26
C VAL A 547 -2.11 -22.79 14.11
N ALA A 548 -3.43 -22.60 14.14
CA ALA A 548 -4.34 -23.12 13.13
C ALA A 548 -5.08 -21.97 12.44
N LEU A 549 -5.10 -22.01 11.10
CA LEU A 549 -5.75 -21.01 10.25
C LEU A 549 -6.86 -21.68 9.41
N THR A 550 -8.06 -21.12 9.40
CA THR A 550 -9.18 -21.62 8.60
C THR A 550 -8.92 -21.47 7.09
N THR A 551 -9.06 -22.56 6.33
CA THR A 551 -8.98 -22.60 4.85
C THR A 551 -10.29 -22.13 4.20
N ALA A 552 -10.31 -21.96 2.87
CA ALA A 552 -11.53 -21.56 2.15
C ALA A 552 -12.68 -22.58 2.30
N ASP A 553 -12.35 -23.87 2.38
CA ASP A 553 -13.32 -24.95 2.64
C ASP A 553 -13.78 -25.02 4.10
N GLY A 554 -13.15 -24.29 5.03
CA GLY A 554 -13.42 -24.36 6.47
C GLY A 554 -12.73 -25.52 7.20
N ASP A 555 -11.69 -26.12 6.59
CA ASP A 555 -10.77 -27.02 7.27
C ASP A 555 -9.67 -26.21 7.98
N GLY A 556 -8.92 -26.82 8.90
CA GLY A 556 -7.79 -26.17 9.57
C GLY A 556 -6.47 -26.41 8.86
N LEU A 557 -5.73 -25.35 8.54
CA LEU A 557 -4.31 -25.41 8.21
C LEU A 557 -3.50 -25.24 9.50
N VAL A 558 -3.08 -26.36 10.09
CA VAL A 558 -2.48 -26.43 11.43
C VAL A 558 -0.96 -26.54 11.36
N PHE A 559 -0.27 -25.51 11.84
CA PHE A 559 1.18 -25.49 12.02
C PHE A 559 1.53 -26.05 13.41
N VAL A 560 2.45 -27.02 13.47
CA VAL A 560 2.92 -27.65 14.71
C VAL A 560 4.45 -27.78 14.72
N SER A 561 5.01 -27.89 15.92
CA SER A 561 6.44 -28.16 16.13
C SER A 561 6.65 -29.46 16.91
N VAL A 562 7.52 -30.34 16.41
CA VAL A 562 7.91 -31.60 17.05
C VAL A 562 9.43 -31.73 16.97
N ASN A 563 10.10 -31.79 18.11
CA ASN A 563 11.54 -31.99 18.14
C ASN A 563 11.85 -33.49 18.08
N GLU A 564 12.85 -33.88 17.29
CA GLU A 564 13.35 -35.26 17.19
C GLU A 564 14.70 -35.33 17.92
N THR A 565 14.77 -36.08 19.02
CA THR A 565 15.98 -36.26 19.81
C THR A 565 16.57 -37.64 19.58
N TRP A 566 17.81 -37.71 19.10
CA TRP A 566 18.56 -38.95 18.87
C TRP A 566 19.62 -39.11 19.95
N GLU A 567 19.51 -40.14 20.78
CA GLU A 567 20.57 -40.55 21.71
C GLU A 567 21.26 -41.81 21.20
N VAL A 568 22.54 -41.68 20.87
CA VAL A 568 23.42 -42.79 20.48
C VAL A 568 24.32 -43.12 21.68
N LYS A 569 24.17 -44.30 22.26
CA LYS A 569 24.94 -44.76 23.43
C LYS A 569 25.71 -46.05 23.11
N PRO A 570 26.92 -46.30 23.66
CA PRO A 570 27.58 -47.59 23.51
C PRO A 570 26.70 -48.73 24.05
N ALA A 571 26.66 -49.87 23.36
CA ALA A 571 25.85 -51.03 23.75
C ALA A 571 26.42 -51.82 24.95
N LYS A 572 27.58 -51.41 25.48
CA LYS A 572 28.37 -52.08 26.53
C LYS A 572 28.87 -51.02 27.50
N GLU A 573 28.94 -51.35 28.79
CA GLU A 573 29.30 -50.42 29.89
C GLU A 573 30.67 -49.73 29.73
N ASN A 574 31.61 -50.39 29.05
CA ASN A 574 32.93 -49.84 28.69
C ASN A 574 33.11 -49.78 27.15
N GLY A 575 32.02 -49.60 26.41
CA GLY A 575 32.02 -49.45 24.97
C GLY A 575 32.41 -48.04 24.52
N VAL A 576 32.73 -47.89 23.23
CA VAL A 576 33.07 -46.61 22.61
C VAL A 576 32.39 -46.55 21.25
N ILE A 577 31.63 -45.50 20.98
CA ILE A 577 31.17 -45.17 19.63
C ILE A 577 32.34 -44.52 18.89
N LYS A 578 32.77 -45.14 17.79
CA LYS A 578 33.88 -44.69 16.93
C LYS A 578 33.35 -44.11 15.62
N ASP A 579 34.26 -43.52 14.84
CA ASP A 579 34.03 -43.07 13.47
C ASP A 579 32.80 -42.15 13.35
N LEU A 580 32.69 -41.22 14.32
CA LEU A 580 31.68 -40.16 14.35
C LEU A 580 31.75 -39.31 13.07
N THR A 581 30.63 -38.68 12.69
CA THR A 581 30.62 -37.83 11.49
C THR A 581 31.53 -36.61 11.67
N ALA A 582 31.94 -35.98 10.57
CA ALA A 582 32.78 -34.79 10.61
C ALA A 582 32.14 -33.65 11.44
N ALA A 583 30.82 -33.45 11.31
CA ALA A 583 30.06 -32.49 12.10
C ALA A 583 30.04 -32.84 13.60
N ASP A 584 29.72 -34.09 13.96
CA ASP A 584 29.75 -34.55 15.36
C ASP A 584 31.13 -34.31 15.98
N SER A 585 32.17 -34.75 15.26
CA SER A 585 33.56 -34.73 15.69
C SER A 585 34.06 -33.31 15.91
N ALA A 586 33.69 -32.38 15.02
CA ALA A 586 34.00 -30.96 15.15
C ALA A 586 33.22 -30.30 16.30
N VAL A 587 31.97 -30.70 16.56
CA VAL A 587 31.17 -30.09 17.63
C VAL A 587 31.58 -30.57 19.02
N ILE A 588 31.95 -31.84 19.21
CA ILE A 588 32.39 -32.39 20.51
C ILE A 588 33.91 -32.37 20.73
N GLY A 589 34.72 -32.24 19.66
CA GLY A 589 36.19 -32.20 19.74
C GLY A 589 36.88 -33.58 19.77
N SER A 590 36.18 -34.66 19.41
CA SER A 590 36.69 -36.04 19.38
C SER A 590 35.98 -36.85 18.29
N ASN A 591 36.70 -37.76 17.61
CA ASN A 591 36.10 -38.68 16.62
C ASN A 591 35.49 -39.94 17.26
N GLU A 592 35.57 -40.08 18.58
CA GLU A 592 34.97 -41.17 19.35
C GLU A 592 34.45 -40.70 20.73
N THR A 593 33.46 -41.40 21.29
CA THR A 593 32.91 -41.14 22.64
C THR A 593 32.57 -42.43 23.39
N SER A 594 32.90 -42.48 24.69
CA SER A 594 32.52 -43.55 25.61
C SER A 594 31.23 -43.29 26.38
N LYS A 595 30.69 -42.07 26.35
CA LYS A 595 29.40 -41.73 26.97
C LYS A 595 28.24 -41.84 25.99
N GLY A 596 28.52 -41.53 24.72
CA GLY A 596 27.53 -41.39 23.67
C GLY A 596 27.23 -39.93 23.32
N LEU A 597 26.31 -39.76 22.39
CA LEU A 597 25.99 -38.51 21.72
C LEU A 597 24.49 -38.24 21.79
N GLN A 598 24.09 -36.99 22.01
CA GLN A 598 22.73 -36.53 21.77
C GLN A 598 22.73 -35.53 20.61
N ARG A 599 21.86 -35.75 19.62
CA ARG A 599 21.49 -34.76 18.60
C ARG A 599 20.04 -34.36 18.79
N VAL A 600 19.73 -33.08 18.62
CA VAL A 600 18.36 -32.56 18.63
C VAL A 600 18.08 -31.90 17.29
N TYR A 601 16.93 -32.21 16.72
CA TYR A 601 16.39 -31.58 15.51
C TYR A 601 15.04 -30.94 15.82
N SER A 602 14.76 -29.75 15.30
CA SER A 602 13.40 -29.22 15.26
C SER A 602 12.73 -29.62 13.95
N THR A 603 11.51 -30.15 14.04
CA THR A 603 10.64 -30.41 12.90
C THR A 603 9.47 -29.44 12.93
N MET A 604 9.45 -28.52 11.97
CA MET A 604 8.30 -27.65 11.70
C MET A 604 7.41 -28.37 10.69
N LEU A 605 6.12 -28.53 11.01
CA LEU A 605 5.16 -29.25 10.18
C LEU A 605 3.92 -28.39 9.96
N VAL A 606 3.27 -28.56 8.81
CA VAL A 606 1.94 -28.01 8.54
C VAL A 606 1.02 -29.09 7.97
N PHE A 607 -0.17 -29.22 8.55
CA PHE A 607 -1.19 -30.19 8.15
C PHE A 607 -2.46 -29.49 7.68
N ARG A 608 -3.14 -30.06 6.68
CA ARG A 608 -4.58 -29.88 6.53
C ARG A 608 -5.25 -30.86 7.48
N VAL A 609 -6.01 -30.36 8.45
CA VAL A 609 -6.86 -31.16 9.33
C VAL A 609 -8.32 -30.87 8.94
N PRO A 610 -9.06 -31.87 8.45
CA PRO A 610 -10.42 -31.65 7.95
C PRO A 610 -11.41 -31.39 9.09
N LYS A 611 -12.50 -30.66 8.81
CA LYS A 611 -13.66 -30.55 9.73
C LYS A 611 -14.49 -31.84 9.81
N ASP A 612 -14.41 -32.67 8.77
CA ASP A 612 -15.05 -33.98 8.70
C ASP A 612 -14.18 -35.04 9.40
N ALA A 613 -14.62 -35.51 10.56
CA ALA A 613 -13.94 -36.55 11.35
C ALA A 613 -13.86 -37.94 10.68
N THR A 614 -14.48 -38.13 9.50
CA THR A 614 -14.27 -39.34 8.67
C THR A 614 -13.10 -39.20 7.70
N GLN A 615 -12.60 -37.98 7.49
CA GLN A 615 -11.44 -37.68 6.65
C GLN A 615 -10.15 -37.62 7.47
N LYS A 616 -9.02 -37.77 6.80
CA LYS A 616 -7.69 -37.84 7.41
C LYS A 616 -6.96 -36.50 7.36
N ALA A 617 -6.16 -36.22 8.37
CA ALA A 617 -5.18 -35.15 8.33
C ALA A 617 -4.07 -35.47 7.32
N THR A 618 -3.72 -34.50 6.48
CA THR A 618 -2.76 -34.64 5.39
C THR A 618 -1.60 -33.66 5.57
N LEU A 619 -0.36 -34.12 5.44
CA LEU A 619 0.82 -33.27 5.52
C LEU A 619 0.90 -32.32 4.31
N VAL A 620 0.88 -31.01 4.56
CA VAL A 620 0.96 -29.94 3.56
C VAL A 620 2.39 -29.39 3.44
N GLY A 621 3.28 -29.68 4.40
CA GLY A 621 4.70 -29.39 4.26
C GLY A 621 5.51 -29.56 5.54
N TYR A 622 6.83 -29.57 5.38
CA TYR A 622 7.78 -29.75 6.50
C TYR A 622 9.09 -28.96 6.34
N THR A 623 9.74 -28.71 7.48
CA THR A 623 11.16 -28.39 7.63
C THR A 623 11.74 -29.24 8.73
N TRP A 624 12.96 -29.73 8.53
CA TRP A 624 13.73 -30.49 9.52
C TRP A 624 15.12 -29.86 9.60
N GLN A 625 15.55 -29.41 10.77
CA GLN A 625 16.81 -28.70 11.00
C GLN A 625 17.51 -29.20 12.26
N GLN A 626 18.84 -29.24 12.26
CA GLN A 626 19.63 -29.70 13.41
C GLN A 626 19.91 -28.54 14.37
N GLU A 627 19.40 -28.63 15.59
CA GLU A 627 19.53 -27.59 16.61
C GLU A 627 20.78 -27.76 17.47
N SER A 628 21.17 -29.01 17.79
CA SER A 628 22.36 -29.25 18.60
C SER A 628 22.97 -30.62 18.41
N ILE A 629 24.27 -30.70 18.68
CA ILE A 629 25.02 -31.92 18.93
C ILE A 629 25.76 -31.73 20.25
N LYS A 630 25.74 -32.73 21.14
CA LYS A 630 26.56 -32.75 22.36
C LYS A 630 26.95 -34.18 22.74
N GLU A 631 28.06 -34.31 23.46
CA GLU A 631 28.32 -35.52 24.25
C GLU A 631 27.33 -35.60 25.43
N LEU A 632 27.02 -36.81 25.87
CA LEU A 632 26.16 -37.10 27.02
C LEU A 632 26.86 -36.93 28.40
#